data_AF-A0A7Y3KQ73-F1
#
_entry.id   AF-A0A7Y3KQ73-F1
#
_cell.length_a   1.000
_cell.length_b   1.000
_cell.length_c   1.000
_cell.angle_alpha   90.00
_cell.angle_beta   90.00
_cell.angle_gamma   90.00
#
_symmetry.space_group_name_H-M   'P 1'
#
loop_
_entity.id
_entity.type
_entity.pdbx_description
1 polymer ?
#
loop_
_entity_poly.entity_id
_entity_poly.type
_entity_poly.pdbx_seq_one_letter_code
_entity_poly.pdbx_strand_id
1 'polypeptide(L)'
;HLKTLSSRLRARLDISLRYGEAAWALGVLAAAAALAGTWEPRAFPAAIVLAILGWLSMTILGYSYKIVGFLTWQGAKTRMPTARLPALGSAVDLPLAYAALGLMTTGALVAAACTFVESSLARVGYDIYALGGIAAVVAIARLAARYLFASEGARG
;
A
#
# COMPACT_ATOMS: atom_id res chain seq x y z
N HIS A 1 -31.69 4.20 4.81
CA HIS A 1 -30.94 3.26 3.96
C HIS A 1 -29.62 3.80 3.38
N LEU A 2 -29.44 5.11 3.16
CA LEU A 2 -28.16 5.67 2.66
C LEU A 2 -27.04 5.78 3.72
N LYS A 3 -27.38 5.99 4.99
CA LYS A 3 -26.40 6.13 6.10
C LYS A 3 -25.63 4.85 6.44
N THR A 4 -26.17 3.67 6.15
CA THR A 4 -25.53 2.37 6.40
C THR A 4 -24.60 1.93 5.27
N LEU A 5 -24.83 2.43 4.04
CA LEU A 5 -23.92 2.24 2.91
C LEU A 5 -22.69 3.13 3.03
N SER A 6 -22.86 4.39 3.46
CA SER A 6 -21.75 5.34 3.62
C SER A 6 -20.77 4.97 4.75
N SER A 7 -21.25 4.39 5.86
CA SER A 7 -20.37 3.95 6.95
C SER A 7 -19.53 2.73 6.59
N ARG A 8 -20.07 1.81 5.78
CA ARG A 8 -19.34 0.62 5.30
C ARG A 8 -18.39 0.90 4.13
N LEU A 9 -18.65 1.96 3.34
CA LEU A 9 -17.75 2.42 2.29
C LEU A 9 -16.55 3.18 2.86
N ARG A 10 -16.76 3.96 3.93
CA ARG A 10 -15.75 4.81 4.58
C ARG A 10 -14.57 4.00 5.15
N ALA A 11 -14.84 2.90 5.88
CA ALA A 11 -13.80 2.03 6.43
C ALA A 11 -12.89 1.33 5.38
N ARG A 12 -13.34 1.24 4.12
CA ARG A 12 -12.62 0.59 3.01
C ARG A 12 -11.81 1.57 2.19
N LEU A 13 -12.23 2.82 2.23
CA LEU A 13 -11.50 3.92 1.65
C LEU A 13 -10.27 4.22 2.52
N ASP A 14 -10.35 3.97 3.82
CA ASP A 14 -9.29 4.34 4.77
C ASP A 14 -7.92 3.74 4.45
N ILE A 15 -7.74 2.44 4.20
CA ILE A 15 -6.37 1.91 3.95
C ILE A 15 -5.76 2.42 2.65
N SER A 16 -6.51 2.39 1.53
CA SER A 16 -6.03 2.94 0.26
C SER A 16 -5.82 4.46 0.33
N LEU A 17 -6.66 5.17 1.10
CA LEU A 17 -6.44 6.59 1.39
C LEU A 17 -5.18 6.79 2.21
N ARG A 18 -4.90 5.96 3.22
CA ARG A 18 -3.69 6.05 4.04
C ARG A 18 -2.42 5.83 3.22
N TYR A 19 -2.44 4.86 2.31
CA TYR A 19 -1.37 4.70 1.31
C TYR A 19 -1.25 5.93 0.41
N GLY A 20 -2.38 6.52 -0.02
CA GLY A 20 -2.39 7.76 -0.80
C GLY A 20 -1.89 9.00 -0.04
N GLU A 21 -2.28 9.16 1.22
CA GLU A 21 -1.84 10.22 2.14
C GLU A 21 -0.32 10.13 2.33
N ALA A 22 0.19 8.95 2.66
CA ALA A 22 1.62 8.70 2.80
C ALA A 22 2.38 8.93 1.48
N ALA A 23 1.83 8.47 0.36
CA ALA A 23 2.41 8.68 -0.96
C ALA A 23 2.56 10.17 -1.26
N TRP A 24 1.51 10.96 -1.10
CA TRP A 24 1.55 12.40 -1.37
C TRP A 24 2.48 13.14 -0.41
N ALA A 25 2.49 12.78 0.88
CA ALA A 25 3.44 13.35 1.83
C ALA A 25 4.90 13.10 1.40
N LEU A 26 5.23 11.85 1.02
CA LEU A 26 6.57 11.51 0.52
C LEU A 26 6.85 12.13 -0.86
N GLY A 27 5.85 12.34 -1.70
CA GLY A 27 5.98 13.02 -2.99
C GLY A 27 6.32 14.51 -2.82
N VAL A 28 5.70 15.19 -1.84
CA VAL A 28 6.07 16.57 -1.49
C VAL A 28 7.51 16.62 -0.96
N LEU A 29 7.91 15.66 -0.11
CA LEU A 29 9.29 15.57 0.36
C LEU A 29 10.27 15.29 -0.79
N ALA A 30 9.88 14.46 -1.76
CA ALA A 30 10.67 14.21 -2.96
C ALA A 30 10.86 15.49 -3.79
N ALA A 31 9.79 16.27 -3.99
CA ALA A 31 9.86 17.53 -4.70
C ALA A 31 10.73 18.56 -3.96
N ALA A 32 10.60 18.64 -2.63
CA ALA A 32 11.45 19.50 -1.80
C ALA A 32 12.92 19.09 -1.89
N ALA A 33 13.23 17.80 -1.83
CA ALA A 33 14.59 17.28 -1.99
C ALA A 33 15.14 17.52 -3.41
N ALA A 34 14.31 17.42 -4.46
CA ALA A 34 14.70 17.72 -5.83
C ALA A 34 15.03 19.22 -6.00
N LEU A 35 14.22 20.09 -5.40
CA LEU A 35 14.47 21.52 -5.38
C LEU A 35 15.76 21.84 -4.62
N ALA A 36 15.97 21.22 -3.45
CA ALA A 36 17.23 21.33 -2.70
C ALA A 36 18.43 20.85 -3.53
N GLY A 37 18.24 19.84 -4.38
CA GLY A 37 19.20 19.33 -5.36
C GLY A 37 19.78 20.40 -6.29
N THR A 38 19.04 21.47 -6.57
CA THR A 38 19.50 22.56 -7.44
C THR A 38 20.64 23.38 -6.82
N TRP A 39 20.73 23.44 -5.49
CA TRP A 39 21.84 24.08 -4.76
C TRP A 39 22.84 23.06 -4.22
N GLU A 40 22.37 21.88 -3.80
CA GLU A 40 23.20 20.81 -3.25
C GLU A 40 22.96 19.52 -4.04
N PRO A 41 23.79 19.20 -5.06
CA PRO A 41 23.57 18.05 -5.94
C PRO A 41 23.46 16.70 -5.23
N ARG A 42 23.98 16.59 -4.00
CA ARG A 42 23.85 15.38 -3.15
C ARG A 42 22.41 15.08 -2.72
N ALA A 43 21.47 16.01 -2.87
CA ALA A 43 20.07 15.79 -2.54
C ALA A 43 19.27 15.06 -3.65
N PHE A 44 19.77 15.02 -4.89
CA PHE A 44 19.07 14.33 -5.99
C PHE A 44 18.82 12.84 -5.75
N PRO A 45 19.78 12.04 -5.25
CA PRO A 45 19.52 10.64 -4.91
C PRO A 45 18.38 10.46 -3.91
N ALA A 46 18.35 11.29 -2.85
CA ALA A 46 17.28 11.25 -1.85
C ALA A 46 15.91 11.59 -2.47
N ALA A 47 15.87 12.58 -3.37
CA ALA A 47 14.66 12.94 -4.11
C ALA A 47 14.13 11.78 -4.96
N ILE A 48 15.01 11.08 -5.67
CA ILE A 48 14.65 9.92 -6.49
C ILE A 48 14.12 8.79 -5.60
N VAL A 49 14.78 8.50 -4.48
CA VAL A 49 14.33 7.47 -3.53
C VAL A 49 12.93 7.77 -3.01
N LEU A 50 12.67 9.01 -2.57
CA LEU A 50 11.36 9.41 -2.07
C LEU A 50 10.29 9.42 -3.17
N ALA A 51 10.64 9.80 -4.40
CA ALA A 51 9.71 9.77 -5.53
C ALA A 51 9.30 8.34 -5.91
N ILE A 52 10.25 7.42 -6.01
CA ILE A 52 10.00 6.06 -6.46
C ILE A 52 9.46 5.18 -5.31
N LEU A 53 10.19 5.12 -4.19
CA LEU A 53 9.83 4.26 -3.06
C LEU A 53 8.76 4.85 -2.16
N GLY A 54 8.67 6.18 -2.10
CA GLY A 54 7.63 6.85 -1.33
C GLY A 54 6.37 7.07 -2.13
N TRP A 55 6.43 7.93 -3.14
CA TRP A 55 5.23 8.38 -3.84
C TRP A 55 4.67 7.34 -4.82
N LEU A 56 5.48 6.90 -5.80
CA LEU A 56 4.99 6.09 -6.92
C LEU A 56 4.49 4.70 -6.45
N SER A 57 5.35 3.97 -5.76
CA SER A 57 5.06 2.62 -5.26
C SER A 57 3.90 2.57 -4.25
N MET A 58 3.82 3.51 -3.29
CA MET A 58 2.69 3.54 -2.36
C MET A 58 1.38 3.89 -3.05
N THR A 59 1.42 4.77 -4.06
CA THR A 59 0.24 5.06 -4.90
C THR A 59 -0.24 3.79 -5.59
N ILE A 60 0.68 3.06 -6.23
CA ILE A 60 0.37 1.78 -6.90
C ILE A 60 -0.28 0.81 -5.92
N LEU A 61 0.33 0.57 -4.75
CA LEU A 61 -0.21 -0.35 -3.75
C LEU A 61 -1.57 0.10 -3.20
N GLY A 62 -1.74 1.40 -2.94
CA GLY A 62 -3.01 1.98 -2.51
C GLY A 62 -4.14 1.68 -3.51
N TYR A 63 -3.86 1.79 -4.81
CA TYR A 63 -4.79 1.40 -5.87
C TYR A 63 -4.95 -0.12 -5.99
N SER A 64 -3.89 -0.91 -5.82
CA SER A 64 -3.95 -2.36 -5.88
C SER A 64 -4.96 -2.93 -4.87
N TYR A 65 -5.03 -2.39 -3.64
CA TYR A 65 -6.04 -2.80 -2.65
C TYR A 65 -7.47 -2.61 -3.15
N LYS A 66 -7.75 -1.53 -3.90
CA LYS A 66 -9.08 -1.28 -4.49
C LYS A 66 -9.35 -2.20 -5.67
N ILE A 67 -8.41 -2.28 -6.61
CA ILE A 67 -8.58 -3.01 -7.87
C ILE A 67 -8.64 -4.52 -7.60
N VAL A 68 -7.66 -5.07 -6.88
CA VAL A 68 -7.61 -6.51 -6.56
C VAL A 68 -8.81 -6.91 -5.71
N GLY A 69 -9.15 -6.10 -4.69
CA GLY A 69 -10.34 -6.34 -3.88
C GLY A 69 -11.62 -6.39 -4.72
N PHE A 70 -11.79 -5.45 -5.65
CA PHE A 70 -12.95 -5.40 -6.53
C PHE A 70 -13.02 -6.56 -7.51
N LEU A 71 -11.92 -6.88 -8.20
CA LEU A 71 -11.86 -7.97 -9.18
C LEU A 71 -12.11 -9.33 -8.53
N THR A 72 -11.50 -9.59 -7.38
CA THR A 72 -11.65 -10.86 -6.65
C THR A 72 -13.07 -11.02 -6.10
N TRP A 73 -13.66 -9.94 -5.58
CA TRP A 73 -15.06 -9.93 -5.16
C TRP A 73 -16.02 -10.14 -6.34
N GLN A 74 -15.82 -9.44 -7.47
CA GLN A 74 -16.65 -9.57 -8.66
C GLN A 74 -16.56 -10.98 -9.24
N GLY A 75 -15.36 -11.55 -9.32
CA GLY A 75 -15.14 -12.93 -9.78
C GLY A 75 -15.80 -13.97 -8.86
N ALA A 76 -15.77 -13.77 -7.55
CA ALA A 76 -16.51 -14.62 -6.62
C ALA A 76 -18.03 -14.48 -6.80
N LYS A 77 -18.52 -13.26 -7.07
CA LYS A 77 -19.96 -12.99 -7.23
C LYS A 77 -20.53 -13.56 -8.52
N THR A 78 -19.79 -13.49 -9.63
CA THR A 78 -20.20 -14.11 -10.90
C THR A 78 -20.23 -15.64 -10.79
N ARG A 79 -19.31 -16.25 -10.03
CA ARG A 79 -19.32 -17.69 -9.77
C ARG A 79 -20.45 -18.13 -8.83
N MET A 80 -20.86 -17.26 -7.89
CA MET A 80 -21.88 -17.55 -6.88
C MET A 80 -22.85 -16.37 -6.69
N PRO A 81 -23.87 -16.25 -7.55
CA PRO A 81 -24.82 -15.13 -7.51
C PRO A 81 -25.59 -15.02 -6.19
N THR A 82 -25.84 -16.16 -5.54
CA THR A 82 -26.62 -16.25 -4.29
C THR A 82 -25.77 -16.20 -3.01
N ALA A 83 -24.45 -16.37 -3.11
CA ALA A 83 -23.58 -16.36 -1.93
C ALA A 83 -23.50 -14.96 -1.28
N ARG A 84 -23.55 -14.95 0.06
CA ARG A 84 -23.30 -13.76 0.87
C ARG A 84 -21.80 -13.56 1.02
N LEU A 85 -21.20 -12.86 0.06
CA LEU A 85 -19.78 -12.53 0.14
C LEU A 85 -19.52 -11.51 1.25
N PRO A 86 -18.43 -11.68 2.04
CA PRO A 86 -18.03 -10.67 3.00
C PRO A 86 -17.79 -9.37 2.25
N ALA A 87 -18.07 -8.25 2.91
CA ALA A 87 -17.69 -6.98 2.36
C ALA A 87 -16.16 -6.99 2.20
N LEU A 88 -15.65 -6.58 1.03
CA LEU A 88 -14.25 -6.44 0.52
C LEU A 88 -13.10 -5.92 1.44
N GLY A 89 -13.24 -5.82 2.76
CA GLY A 89 -12.63 -4.77 3.61
C GLY A 89 -12.96 -4.93 5.09
N SER A 90 -13.97 -5.74 5.41
CA SER A 90 -13.79 -6.70 6.50
C SER A 90 -12.88 -7.87 6.06
N ALA A 91 -12.76 -8.10 4.75
CA ALA A 91 -11.87 -9.11 4.16
C ALA A 91 -10.39 -8.70 4.07
N VAL A 92 -10.04 -7.42 4.23
CA VAL A 92 -8.64 -6.97 4.25
C VAL A 92 -8.04 -7.27 5.63
N ASP A 93 -6.81 -7.78 5.65
CA ASP A 93 -6.02 -7.96 6.87
C ASP A 93 -5.42 -6.60 7.29
N LEU A 94 -6.18 -5.83 8.07
CA LEU A 94 -5.82 -4.45 8.45
C LEU A 94 -4.49 -4.36 9.22
N PRO A 95 -4.21 -5.19 10.25
CA PRO A 95 -2.92 -5.12 10.96
C PRO A 95 -1.74 -5.33 10.02
N LEU A 96 -1.82 -6.31 9.11
CA LEU A 96 -0.75 -6.59 8.17
C LEU A 96 -0.58 -5.46 7.15
N ALA A 97 -1.67 -4.88 6.65
CA ALA A 97 -1.63 -3.76 5.72
C ALA A 97 -1.05 -2.48 6.37
N TYR A 98 -1.38 -2.20 7.64
CA TYR A 98 -0.79 -1.08 8.37
C TYR A 98 0.68 -1.31 8.73
N ALA A 99 1.05 -2.54 9.10
CA ALA A 99 2.45 -2.90 9.32
C ALA A 99 3.28 -2.74 8.04
N ALA A 100 2.74 -3.19 6.91
CA ALA A 100 3.35 -3.00 5.59
C ALA A 100 3.52 -1.52 5.25
N LEU A 101 2.47 -0.70 5.42
CA LEU A 101 2.55 0.75 5.21
C LEU A 101 3.63 1.38 6.09
N GLY A 102 3.64 1.09 7.39
CA GLY A 102 4.62 1.62 8.33
C GLY A 102 6.06 1.25 7.96
N LEU A 103 6.31 -0.03 7.62
CA LEU A 103 7.61 -0.50 7.17
C LEU A 103 8.04 0.18 5.86
N MET A 104 7.15 0.33 4.90
CA MET A 104 7.48 1.00 3.65
C MET A 104 7.76 2.49 3.85
N THR A 105 6.98 3.19 4.69
CA THR A 105 7.22 4.62 4.98
C THR A 105 8.52 4.82 5.74
N THR A 106 8.77 4.03 6.78
CA THR A 106 10.01 4.12 7.55
C THR A 106 11.22 3.73 6.70
N GLY A 107 11.14 2.65 5.93
CA GLY A 107 12.21 2.22 5.03
C GLY A 107 12.55 3.27 3.97
N ALA A 108 11.54 3.90 3.34
CA ALA A 108 11.76 4.96 2.36
C ALA A 108 12.42 6.20 2.98
N LEU A 109 11.99 6.62 4.17
CA LEU A 109 12.58 7.76 4.89
C LEU A 109 14.01 7.47 5.34
N VAL A 110 14.26 6.29 5.90
CA VAL A 110 15.62 5.86 6.31
C VAL A 110 16.54 5.78 5.09
N ALA A 111 16.10 5.18 3.99
CA ALA A 111 16.90 5.10 2.76
C ALA A 111 17.26 6.50 2.24
N ALA A 112 16.30 7.42 2.20
CA ALA A 112 16.52 8.80 1.75
C ALA A 112 17.39 9.63 2.72
N ALA A 113 17.26 9.43 4.03
CA ALA A 113 18.11 10.10 5.02
C ALA A 113 19.55 9.60 4.93
N CYS A 114 19.75 8.28 4.82
CA CYS A 114 21.07 7.67 4.76
C CYS A 114 21.83 7.99 3.46
N THR A 115 21.15 8.36 2.37
CA THR A 115 21.84 8.84 1.16
C THR A 115 22.66 10.11 1.37
N PHE A 116 22.42 10.88 2.45
CA PHE A 116 23.23 12.06 2.81
C PHE A 116 24.47 11.73 3.65
N VAL A 117 24.48 10.59 4.34
CA VAL A 117 25.52 10.24 5.32
C VAL A 117 26.46 9.20 4.75
N GLU A 118 25.94 8.03 4.38
CA GLU A 118 26.74 6.90 3.91
C GLU A 118 25.88 5.92 3.10
N SER A 119 26.34 5.54 1.91
CA SER A 119 25.60 4.66 1.00
C SER A 119 25.44 3.23 1.52
N SER A 120 26.31 2.79 2.45
CA SER A 120 26.26 1.47 3.09
C SER A 120 25.05 1.34 4.02
N LEU A 121 24.78 2.38 4.83
CA LEU A 121 23.65 2.46 5.76
C LEU A 121 22.30 2.55 5.04
N ALA A 122 22.25 3.08 3.82
CA ALA A 122 21.04 3.12 3.00
C ALA A 122 20.46 1.72 2.73
N ARG A 123 21.29 0.67 2.75
CA ARG A 123 20.86 -0.73 2.61
C ARG A 123 19.83 -1.12 3.66
N VAL A 124 20.02 -0.70 4.91
CA VAL A 124 19.08 -0.99 5.99
C VAL A 124 17.70 -0.39 5.68
N GLY A 125 17.65 0.82 5.13
CA GLY A 125 16.40 1.43 4.69
C GLY A 125 15.72 0.64 3.56
N TYR A 126 16.50 0.18 2.57
CA TYR A 126 16.00 -0.65 1.49
C TYR A 126 15.51 -2.03 1.97
N ASP A 127 16.18 -2.64 2.94
CA ASP A 127 15.78 -3.93 3.51
C ASP A 127 14.47 -3.80 4.29
N ILE A 128 14.33 -2.76 5.13
CA ILE A 128 13.08 -2.45 5.83
C ILE A 128 11.95 -2.22 4.83
N TYR A 129 12.23 -1.46 3.77
CA TYR A 129 11.27 -1.19 2.71
C TYR A 129 10.83 -2.48 1.99
N ALA A 130 11.79 -3.36 1.66
CA ALA A 130 11.52 -4.63 0.99
C ALA A 130 10.65 -5.55 1.86
N LEU A 131 10.92 -5.62 3.17
CA LEU A 131 10.08 -6.37 4.11
C LEU A 131 8.65 -5.82 4.16
N GLY A 132 8.49 -4.49 4.15
CA GLY A 132 7.19 -3.83 4.04
C GLY A 132 6.46 -4.18 2.74
N GLY A 133 7.18 -4.18 1.61
CA GLY A 133 6.65 -4.56 0.30
C GLY A 133 6.18 -6.02 0.26
N ILE A 134 6.96 -6.95 0.83
CA ILE A 134 6.57 -8.36 0.96
C ILE A 134 5.30 -8.48 1.81
N ALA A 135 5.24 -7.79 2.95
CA ALA A 135 4.06 -7.79 3.81
C ALA A 135 2.81 -7.25 3.07
N ALA A 136 2.96 -6.20 2.24
CA ALA A 136 1.87 -5.67 1.42
C ALA A 136 1.39 -6.70 0.39
N VAL A 137 2.31 -7.37 -0.30
CA VAL A 137 1.97 -8.44 -1.26
C VAL A 137 1.24 -9.59 -0.57
N VAL A 138 1.71 -10.01 0.61
CA VAL A 138 1.04 -11.06 1.40
C VAL A 138 -0.37 -10.61 1.82
N ALA A 139 -0.56 -9.35 2.23
CA ALA A 139 -1.87 -8.82 2.58
C ALA A 139 -2.85 -8.84 1.39
N ILE A 140 -2.39 -8.44 0.20
CA ILE A 140 -3.18 -8.47 -1.03
C ILE A 140 -3.48 -9.93 -1.46
N ALA A 141 -2.50 -10.83 -1.36
CA ALA A 141 -2.69 -12.24 -1.68
C ALA A 141 -3.71 -12.90 -0.74
N ARG A 142 -3.64 -12.61 0.57
CA ARG A 142 -4.62 -13.07 1.56
C ARG A 142 -6.03 -12.54 1.27
N LEU A 143 -6.14 -11.29 0.86
CA LEU A 143 -7.41 -10.70 0.42
C LEU A 143 -7.99 -11.47 -0.76
N ALA A 144 -7.19 -11.72 -1.80
CA ALA A 144 -7.63 -12.47 -2.98
C ALA A 144 -8.02 -13.91 -2.64
N ALA A 145 -7.19 -14.60 -1.85
CA ALA A 145 -7.43 -15.97 -1.37
C ALA A 145 -8.76 -16.09 -0.61
N ARG A 146 -9.09 -15.12 0.27
CA ARG A 146 -10.37 -15.11 1.01
C ARG A 146 -11.58 -15.13 0.08
N TYR A 147 -11.52 -14.48 -1.08
CA TYR A 147 -12.61 -14.48 -2.06
C TYR A 147 -12.61 -15.72 -2.97
N LEU A 148 -11.43 -16.21 -3.33
CA LEU A 148 -11.30 -17.41 -4.15
C LEU A 148 -11.73 -18.68 -3.39
N PHE A 149 -11.23 -18.89 -2.17
CA PHE A 149 -11.53 -20.10 -1.39
C PHE A 149 -12.92 -20.07 -0.73
N ALA A 150 -13.48 -18.89 -0.44
CA ALA A 150 -14.90 -18.79 -0.08
C ALA A 150 -15.83 -19.33 -1.19
N SER A 151 -15.35 -19.36 -2.45
CA SER A 151 -16.07 -19.95 -3.58
C SER A 151 -15.86 -21.46 -3.76
N GLU A 152 -14.99 -22.10 -2.99
CA GLU A 152 -14.79 -23.56 -3.04
C GLU A 152 -15.59 -24.26 -1.95
N GLY A 153 -15.64 -23.70 -0.73
CA GLY A 153 -16.36 -24.28 0.41
C GLY A 153 -17.90 -24.25 0.30
N ALA A 154 -18.47 -23.52 -0.66
CA ALA A 154 -19.93 -23.50 -0.92
C ALA A 154 -20.36 -24.41 -2.08
N ARG A 155 -19.44 -25.22 -2.64
CA ARG A 155 -19.73 -26.24 -3.66
C ARG A 155 -19.82 -27.67 -3.10
N GLY A 156 -19.53 -27.88 -1.82
CA GLY A 156 -19.73 -29.14 -1.09
C GLY A 156 -20.90 -29.04 -0.14
#